data_AF-A0A957GNP7-F1
#
_entry.id   AF-A0A957GNP7-F1
#
_cell.length_a   1.000
_cell.length_b   1.000
_cell.length_c   1.000
_cell.angle_alpha   90.00
_cell.angle_beta   90.00
_cell.angle_gamma   90.00
#
_symmetry.space_group_name_H-M   'P 1'
#
loop_
_entity.id
_entity.type
_entity.pdbx_description
1 polymer ?
#
loop_
_entity_poly.entity_id
_entity_poly.type
_entity_poly.pdbx_seq_one_letter_code
_entity_poly.pdbx_strand_id
1 'polypeptide(L)'
;MSELLEATYEGNGLIRLKKQPKGIYPHANLKVIVLTAPTDEAFVVEESNLVQRLKAFEQQYKMPSMTFYDLFHAGQLDDSADYISWAALYEFWLQDNQ
;
A
#
# COMPACT_ATOMS: atom_id res chain seq x y z
N MET A 1 5.88 -10.10 -12.76
CA MET A 1 4.52 -10.64 -12.91
C MET A 1 4.00 -10.98 -11.53
N SER A 2 3.08 -10.18 -11.00
CA SER A 2 2.48 -10.38 -9.68
C SER A 2 1.36 -11.41 -9.77
N GLU A 3 1.38 -12.43 -8.91
CA GLU A 3 0.33 -13.47 -8.86
C GLU A 3 -0.78 -13.04 -7.90
N LEU A 4 -2.01 -12.93 -8.39
CA LEU A 4 -3.17 -12.66 -7.55
C LEU A 4 -3.56 -13.95 -6.80
N LEU A 5 -3.54 -13.90 -5.47
CA LEU A 5 -3.94 -15.01 -4.62
C LEU A 5 -5.27 -14.70 -3.94
N GLU A 6 -6.23 -15.58 -4.15
CA GLU A 6 -7.50 -15.52 -3.43
C GLU A 6 -7.30 -15.89 -1.97
N ALA A 7 -7.96 -15.13 -1.09
CA ALA A 7 -7.94 -15.36 0.35
C ALA A 7 -9.34 -15.16 0.94
N THR A 8 -9.60 -15.85 2.05
CA THR A 8 -10.83 -15.72 2.83
C THR A 8 -10.50 -15.20 4.22
N TYR A 9 -11.23 -14.17 4.67
CA TYR A 9 -11.18 -13.72 6.06
C TYR A 9 -12.08 -14.61 6.91
N GLU A 10 -11.49 -15.28 7.91
CA GLU A 10 -12.20 -16.24 8.78
C GLU A 10 -12.65 -15.61 10.10
N GLY A 11 -12.38 -14.31 10.30
CA GLY A 11 -12.59 -13.64 11.59
C GLY A 11 -11.35 -13.72 12.50
N ASN A 12 -11.38 -12.98 13.61
CA ASN A 12 -10.31 -12.96 14.62
C ASN A 12 -8.91 -12.65 14.07
N GLY A 13 -8.81 -11.83 13.02
CA GLY A 13 -7.53 -11.49 12.40
C GLY A 13 -6.89 -12.62 11.56
N LEU A 14 -7.61 -13.71 11.30
CA LEU A 14 -7.12 -14.82 10.49
C LEU A 14 -7.53 -14.66 9.02
N ILE A 15 -6.54 -14.71 8.12
CA ILE A 15 -6.72 -14.73 6.68
C ILE A 15 -6.21 -16.08 6.16
N ARG A 16 -7.08 -16.86 5.52
CA ARG A 16 -6.72 -18.13 4.89
C ARG A 16 -6.49 -17.92 3.39
N LEU A 17 -5.27 -18.14 2.94
CA LEU A 17 -4.94 -18.16 1.52
C LEU A 17 -5.46 -19.46 0.89
N LYS A 18 -6.11 -19.39 -0.28
CA LYS A 18 -6.57 -20.58 -1.00
C LYS A 18 -5.42 -21.40 -1.58
N LYS A 19 -4.26 -20.78 -1.77
CA LYS A 19 -3.04 -21.40 -2.30
C LYS A 19 -1.82 -20.89 -1.55
N GLN A 20 -0.80 -21.73 -1.46
CA GLN A 20 0.48 -21.31 -0.91
C GLN A 20 1.20 -20.42 -1.91
N PRO A 21 1.55 -19.17 -1.53
CA PRO A 21 2.37 -18.31 -2.37
C PRO A 21 3.75 -18.91 -2.60
N LYS A 22 4.24 -18.79 -3.83
CA LYS A 22 5.61 -19.20 -4.18
C LYS A 22 6.61 -18.26 -3.49
N GLY A 23 7.68 -18.84 -2.94
CA GLY A 23 8.75 -18.07 -2.30
C GLY A 23 8.46 -17.66 -0.85
N ILE A 24 7.35 -18.09 -0.26
CA ILE A 24 7.08 -17.90 1.17
C ILE A 24 7.42 -19.18 1.92
N TYR A 25 8.42 -19.07 2.79
CA TYR A 25 8.90 -20.16 3.65
C TYR A 25 8.16 -20.16 4.99
N PRO A 26 8.09 -21.30 5.70
CA PRO A 26 7.57 -21.35 7.05
C PRO A 26 8.24 -20.29 7.95
N HIS A 27 7.45 -19.60 8.77
CA HIS A 27 7.89 -18.53 9.68
C HIS A 27 8.38 -17.23 9.01
N ALA A 28 8.16 -17.03 7.71
CA ALA A 28 8.42 -15.74 7.08
C ALA A 28 7.49 -14.65 7.65
N ASN A 29 8.04 -13.48 7.96
CA ASN A 29 7.26 -12.31 8.30
C ASN A 29 6.65 -11.72 7.03
N LEU A 30 5.33 -11.64 6.97
CA LEU A 30 4.60 -11.09 5.83
C LEU A 30 3.95 -9.77 6.25
N LYS A 31 4.15 -8.73 5.44
CA LYS A 31 3.39 -7.47 5.55
C LYS A 31 2.17 -7.60 4.64
N VAL A 32 0.98 -7.55 5.24
CA VAL A 32 -0.30 -7.64 4.52
C VAL A 32 -0.92 -6.26 4.50
N ILE A 33 -1.26 -5.77 3.30
CA ILE A 33 -2.00 -4.52 3.12
C ILE A 33 -3.43 -4.89 2.76
N VAL A 34 -4.38 -4.55 3.64
CA VAL A 34 -5.80 -4.74 3.38
C VAL A 34 -6.34 -3.46 2.75
N LEU A 35 -6.59 -3.52 1.45
CA LEU A 35 -7.26 -2.44 0.73
C LEU A 35 -8.77 -2.70 0.81
N THR A 36 -9.45 -2.08 1.76
CA THR A 36 -10.91 -2.00 1.71
C THR A 36 -11.26 -0.97 0.65
N ALA A 37 -11.77 -1.41 -0.51
CA ALA A 37 -12.40 -0.48 -1.43
C ALA A 37 -13.54 0.22 -0.66
N PRO A 38 -13.64 1.56 -0.68
CA PRO A 38 -14.82 2.23 -0.15
C PRO A 38 -16.03 1.66 -0.90
N THR A 39 -17.02 1.18 -0.15
CA THR A 39 -18.20 0.51 -0.72
C THR A 39 -19.15 1.46 -1.46
N ASP A 40 -18.76 2.72 -1.68
CA ASP A 40 -19.49 3.67 -2.49
C ASP A 40 -18.54 4.31 -3.51
N GLU A 41 -18.81 4.01 -4.77
CA GLU A 41 -18.44 4.68 -6.01
C GLU A 41 -17.07 5.41 -6.08
N ALA A 42 -16.20 4.89 -6.96
CA ALA A 42 -14.97 5.50 -7.48
C ALA A 42 -13.67 5.30 -6.67
N PHE A 43 -13.19 4.05 -6.62
CA PHE A 43 -11.74 3.81 -6.60
C PHE A 43 -11.29 3.32 -7.98
N VAL A 44 -11.40 4.21 -8.98
CA VAL A 44 -10.68 4.06 -10.24
C VAL A 44 -9.35 4.78 -10.05
N VAL A 45 -8.27 4.01 -9.84
CA VAL A 45 -6.92 4.56 -9.90
C VAL A 45 -6.56 4.66 -11.39
N GLU A 46 -6.90 5.78 -12.01
CA GLU A 46 -6.23 6.14 -13.26
C GLU A 46 -4.81 6.63 -12.92
N GLU A 47 -3.78 6.22 -13.67
CA GLU A 47 -2.37 6.67 -13.54
C GLU A 47 -2.25 8.19 -13.36
N SER A 48 -3.13 8.96 -14.02
CA SER A 48 -3.24 10.42 -13.95
C SER A 48 -3.58 10.93 -12.55
N ASN A 49 -4.35 10.17 -11.77
CA ASN A 49 -4.81 10.52 -10.43
C ASN A 49 -3.72 10.21 -9.38
N LEU A 50 -2.90 9.20 -9.62
CA LEU A 50 -1.87 8.77 -8.68
C LEU A 50 -0.79 9.83 -8.47
N VAL A 51 -0.25 10.37 -9.56
CA VAL A 51 0.75 11.45 -9.50
C VAL A 51 0.18 12.73 -8.88
N GLN A 52 -1.09 13.04 -9.15
CA GLN A 52 -1.75 14.20 -8.54
C GLN A 52 -1.94 14.03 -7.03
N ARG A 53 -2.30 12.83 -6.58
CA ARG A 53 -2.41 12.52 -5.15
C ARG A 53 -1.05 12.63 -4.45
N LEU A 54 0.01 12.07 -5.02
CA LEU A 54 1.37 12.22 -4.48
C LEU A 54 1.78 13.69 -4.37
N LYS A 55 1.54 14.52 -5.40
CA LYS A 55 1.80 15.96 -5.34
C LYS A 55 0.98 16.69 -4.27
N ALA A 56 -0.25 16.26 -4.01
CA ALA A 56 -1.07 16.85 -2.94
C ALA A 56 -0.43 16.61 -1.57
N PHE A 57 0.08 15.40 -1.32
CA PHE A 57 0.84 15.09 -0.11
C PHE A 57 2.13 15.91 -0.03
N GLU A 58 2.88 16.05 -1.12
CA GLU A 58 4.09 16.88 -1.14
C GLU A 58 3.82 18.34 -0.80
N GLN A 59 2.70 18.89 -1.25
CA GLN A 59 2.27 20.25 -0.92
C GLN A 59 1.77 20.38 0.52
N GLN A 60 0.97 19.42 0.99
CA GLN A 60 0.40 19.40 2.33
C GLN A 60 1.49 19.32 3.40
N TYR A 61 2.48 18.45 3.18
CA TYR A 61 3.56 18.19 4.13
C TYR A 61 4.86 18.95 3.79
N LYS A 62 4.87 19.73 2.70
CA LYS A 62 6.02 20.51 2.19
C LYS A 62 7.30 19.69 2.09
N MET A 63 7.16 18.43 1.70
CA MET A 63 8.23 17.45 1.69
C MET A 63 8.18 16.65 0.40
N PRO A 64 9.31 16.43 -0.30
CA PRO A 64 9.33 15.58 -1.49
C PRO A 64 8.95 14.14 -1.16
N SER A 65 8.23 13.45 -2.05
CA SER A 65 7.81 12.05 -1.84
C SER A 65 8.98 11.11 -1.52
N MET A 66 10.16 11.37 -2.09
CA MET A 66 11.36 10.58 -1.80
C MET A 66 11.83 10.73 -0.34
N THR A 67 11.85 11.97 0.19
CA THR A 67 12.18 12.22 1.59
C THR A 67 11.11 11.66 2.52
N PHE A 68 9.85 11.76 2.10
CA PHE A 68 8.71 11.20 2.81
C PHE A 68 8.82 9.67 2.92
N TYR A 69 9.26 9.01 1.85
CA TYR A 69 9.49 7.56 1.79
C TYR A 69 10.60 7.11 2.73
N ASP A 70 11.73 7.82 2.72
CA ASP A 70 12.85 7.53 3.60
C ASP A 70 12.47 7.65 5.08
N LEU A 71 11.70 8.68 5.43
CA LEU A 71 11.22 8.89 6.80
C LEU A 71 10.15 7.86 7.21
N PHE A 72 9.26 7.47 6.30
CA PHE A 72 8.28 6.41 6.54
C PHE A 72 8.97 5.06 6.81
N HIS A 73 9.93 4.69 5.96
CA HIS A 73 10.71 3.45 6.13
C HIS A 73 11.62 3.48 7.36
N ALA A 74 12.10 4.65 7.75
CA ALA A 74 12.85 4.83 8.99
C ALA A 74 11.98 4.82 10.25
N GLY A 75 10.65 4.73 10.12
CA GLY A 75 9.71 4.78 11.25
C GLY A 75 9.68 6.13 11.96
N GLN A 76 10.04 7.20 11.24
CA GLN A 76 10.08 8.57 11.77
C GLN A 76 8.80 9.37 11.48
N LEU A 77 7.88 8.80 10.69
CA LEU A 77 6.54 9.33 10.49
C LEU A 77 5.57 8.66 11.45
N ASP A 78 4.56 9.44 11.85
CA ASP A 78 3.49 8.96 12.71
C ASP A 78 2.67 7.85 12.01
N ASP A 79 1.89 7.09 12.75
CA ASP A 79 0.99 6.07 12.18
C ASP A 79 -0.33 6.69 11.69
N SER A 80 -0.27 7.94 11.20
CA SER A 80 -1.46 8.63 10.71
C SER A 80 -2.01 7.95 9.46
N ALA A 81 -3.34 7.92 9.34
CA ALA A 81 -4.01 7.34 8.17
C ALA A 81 -3.56 7.98 6.85
N ASP A 82 -3.17 9.25 6.89
CA ASP A 82 -2.60 9.98 5.75
C ASP A 82 -1.26 9.39 5.31
N TYR A 83 -0.37 9.11 6.27
CA TYR A 83 0.96 8.55 5.99
C TYR A 83 0.88 7.14 5.41
N ILE A 84 -0.03 6.32 5.95
CA ILE A 84 -0.30 4.96 5.44
C ILE A 84 -0.86 5.03 4.01
N SER A 85 -1.79 5.95 3.76
CA SER A 85 -2.42 6.12 2.44
C SER A 85 -1.41 6.61 1.39
N TRP A 86 -0.58 7.58 1.76
CA TRP A 86 0.51 8.06 0.90
C TRP A 86 1.52 6.96 0.58
N ALA A 87 1.94 6.17 1.57
CA ALA A 87 2.92 5.10 1.38
C ALA A 87 2.41 4.04 0.40
N ALA A 88 1.14 3.66 0.51
CA ALA A 88 0.51 2.75 -0.45
C ALA A 88 0.54 3.32 -1.88
N LEU A 89 0.20 4.61 -2.05
CA LEU A 89 0.22 5.27 -3.36
C LEU A 89 1.63 5.35 -3.95
N TYR A 90 2.64 5.64 -3.14
CA TYR A 90 4.02 5.75 -3.59
C TYR A 90 4.63 4.41 -3.99
N GLU A 91 4.33 3.34 -3.24
CA GLU A 91 4.72 1.96 -3.59
C GLU A 91 4.11 1.52 -4.93
N PHE A 92 2.82 1.85 -5.17
CA PHE A 92 2.19 1.60 -6.47
C PHE A 92 2.90 2.37 -7.60
N TRP A 93 3.26 3.64 -7.38
CA TRP A 93 3.99 4.44 -8.37
C TRP A 93 5.36 3.84 -8.72
N LEU A 94 6.10 3.37 -7.70
CA LEU A 94 7.41 2.75 -7.88
C LEU A 94 7.34 1.46 -8.70
N GLN A 95 6.30 0.65 -8.52
CA GLN A 95 6.11 -0.58 -9.29
C GLN A 95 5.76 -0.33 -10.76
N ASP A 96 5.06 0.77 -11.04
CA ASP A 96 4.63 1.15 -12.38
C ASP A 96 5.74 1.86 -13.18
N ASN A 97 6.67 2.55 -12.50
CA ASN A 97 7.78 3.29 -13.09
C ASN A 97 9.13 2.51 -13.09
N GLN A 98 9.09 1.17 -13.01
CA GLN A 98 10.24 0.26 -13.07
C GLN A 98 10.25 -0.58 -14.35
#